data_AF-A0A932Q7V8-F1
#
_entry.id   AF-A0A932Q7V8-F1
#
_cell.length_a   1.000
_cell.length_b   1.000
_cell.length_c   1.000
_cell.angle_alpha   90.00
_cell.angle_beta   90.00
_cell.angle_gamma   90.00
#
_symmetry.space_group_name_H-M   'P 1'
#
loop_
_entity.id
_entity.type
_entity.pdbx_description
1 polymer ?
#
loop_
_entity_poly.entity_id
_entity_poly.type
_entity_poly.pdbx_seq_one_letter_code
_entity_poly.pdbx_strand_id
1 'polypeptide(L)'
;MKLVLLALLLLAILSGCTKESKPQDDSAAVAKTAPAAASSGTPEPAVAPSAATAAGFPSGASAIQPAGVADLSVDASGLSKAVVVVKTTRGTVKFRLYAKDAPNTVKRFVELVQQKFYNGLTFHRVVPGFIAQVGDHNCKSKSDATSCNGGTGQKLKAEFNSRRHVRGTVAMARTSDPDSADSQFYFTMSVFPHLDNTYTVIGQMSDFGEKTDGKDVLDRLHQGDDIVDMHIE
;
A
#
# COMPACT_ATOMS: atom_id res chain seq x y z
N MET A 1 24.29 -6.88 58.69
CA MET A 1 24.46 -6.21 60.00
C MET A 1 24.65 -4.73 59.70
N LYS A 2 23.74 -3.78 59.90
CA LYS A 2 22.85 -3.39 61.01
C LYS A 2 21.58 -2.80 60.35
N LEU A 3 20.35 -3.29 60.48
CA LEU A 3 19.44 -3.40 61.62
C LEU A 3 19.49 -2.26 62.65
N VAL A 4 18.28 -1.72 62.91
CA VAL A 4 17.76 -0.99 64.09
C VAL A 4 17.54 0.50 63.85
N LEU A 5 16.43 1.16 64.24
CA LEU A 5 15.03 0.83 64.57
C LEU A 5 14.45 2.14 65.15
N LEU A 6 13.14 2.38 64.95
CA LEU A 6 12.23 3.10 65.89
C LEU A 6 12.50 4.60 66.14
N ALA A 7 11.54 5.51 66.32
CA ALA A 7 10.23 5.46 66.98
C ALA A 7 9.45 6.75 66.57
N LEU A 8 8.16 6.71 66.18
CA LEU A 8 6.92 6.58 66.97
C LEU A 8 6.48 7.89 67.68
N LEU A 9 5.29 8.42 67.30
CA LEU A 9 4.12 8.82 68.14
C LEU A 9 3.27 9.92 67.44
N LEU A 10 2.02 9.64 67.02
CA LEU A 10 0.70 9.79 67.71
C LEU A 10 0.14 11.25 67.66
N LEU A 11 -1.16 11.59 67.56
CA LEU A 11 -2.47 10.94 67.31
C LEU A 11 -3.60 12.02 67.38
N ALA A 12 -4.71 11.82 66.66
CA ALA A 12 -6.11 12.30 66.89
C ALA A 12 -6.38 13.83 66.74
N ILE A 13 -7.57 14.34 66.33
CA ILE A 13 -8.94 14.11 66.86
C ILE A 13 -10.05 14.37 65.79
N LEU A 14 -11.20 13.71 66.00
CA LEU A 14 -12.46 13.58 65.26
C LEU A 14 -13.41 14.81 65.16
N SER A 15 -14.42 14.64 64.27
CA SER A 15 -15.84 15.14 64.29
C SER A 15 -16.12 16.19 63.21
N GLY A 16 -17.09 16.10 62.28
CA GLY A 16 -18.32 15.31 62.19
C GLY A 16 -19.50 16.28 61.95
N CYS A 17 -20.22 16.18 60.82
CA CYS A 17 -21.60 16.67 60.69
C CYS A 17 -22.28 16.10 59.43
N THR A 18 -23.40 15.43 59.69
CA THR A 18 -24.33 14.73 58.78
C THR A 18 -25.35 15.66 58.13
N LYS A 19 -25.83 15.34 56.91
CA LYS A 19 -27.25 15.46 56.57
C LYS A 19 -27.66 14.57 55.40
N GLU A 20 -28.82 13.96 55.60
CA GLU A 20 -29.47 12.89 54.84
C GLU A 20 -30.78 13.43 54.26
N SER A 21 -31.14 13.04 53.03
CA SER A 21 -32.55 12.92 52.59
C SER A 21 -32.70 12.12 51.28
N LYS A 22 -33.80 11.36 51.23
CA LYS A 22 -34.20 10.19 50.42
C LYS A 22 -34.72 10.50 48.98
N PRO A 23 -35.14 9.47 48.19
CA PRO A 23 -35.25 9.46 46.72
C PRO A 23 -36.65 9.75 46.19
N GLN A 24 -36.77 10.01 44.87
CA GLN A 24 -38.02 9.85 44.14
C GLN A 24 -37.78 9.41 42.69
N ASP A 25 -38.42 8.30 42.36
CA ASP A 25 -38.64 7.68 41.06
C ASP A 25 -39.79 8.42 40.38
N ASP A 26 -39.68 8.71 39.07
CA ASP A 26 -40.82 8.92 38.18
C ASP A 26 -40.39 8.78 36.72
N SER A 27 -41.04 7.81 36.06
CA SER A 27 -40.88 7.38 34.68
C SER A 27 -41.71 8.25 33.73
N ALA A 28 -41.14 8.67 32.59
CA ALA A 28 -41.85 8.75 31.31
C ALA A 28 -40.92 9.01 30.12
N ALA A 29 -41.12 8.19 29.09
CA ALA A 29 -40.42 8.06 27.82
C ALA A 29 -40.27 9.33 26.96
N VAL A 30 -39.13 9.47 26.25
CA VAL A 30 -39.08 10.03 24.88
C VAL A 30 -37.95 9.37 24.05
N ALA A 31 -38.39 8.71 22.96
CA ALA A 31 -37.79 8.52 21.63
C ALA A 31 -36.26 8.46 21.39
N LYS A 32 -35.85 7.31 20.84
CA LYS A 32 -35.05 7.13 19.61
C LYS A 32 -33.79 8.00 19.44
N THR A 33 -32.62 7.41 19.69
CA THR A 33 -31.43 7.66 18.86
C THR A 33 -30.55 6.41 18.85
N ALA A 34 -30.32 5.86 17.66
CA ALA A 34 -29.34 4.80 17.45
C ALA A 34 -27.92 5.34 17.72
N PRO A 35 -27.02 4.58 18.34
CA PRO A 35 -25.64 5.03 18.49
C PRO A 35 -24.98 5.07 17.12
N ALA A 36 -24.49 6.27 16.78
CA ALA A 36 -23.71 6.56 15.60
C ALA A 36 -22.53 5.59 15.47
N ALA A 37 -22.39 5.02 14.27
CA ALA A 37 -21.25 4.24 13.86
C ALA A 37 -19.95 5.01 14.14
N ALA A 38 -19.07 4.40 14.94
CA ALA A 38 -17.70 4.85 15.10
C ALA A 38 -17.00 4.73 13.74
N SER A 39 -16.78 5.88 13.09
CA SER A 39 -15.97 6.02 11.89
C SER A 39 -14.50 5.83 12.26
N SER A 40 -13.99 4.61 12.12
CA SER A 40 -12.57 4.32 12.20
C SER A 40 -11.94 4.61 10.83
N GLY A 41 -11.46 5.85 10.65
CA GLY A 41 -10.68 6.24 9.49
C GLY A 41 -9.41 5.38 9.38
N THR A 42 -9.39 4.50 8.39
CA THR A 42 -8.17 3.79 7.95
C THR A 42 -7.46 4.69 6.95
N PRO A 43 -6.13 4.85 6.98
CA PRO A 43 -5.46 5.74 6.04
C PRO A 43 -5.54 5.15 4.63
N GLU A 44 -6.40 5.75 3.81
CA GLU A 44 -6.42 5.60 2.36
C GLU A 44 -5.01 5.85 1.82
N PRO A 45 -4.51 5.03 0.86
CA PRO A 45 -3.26 5.34 0.17
C PRO A 45 -3.48 6.54 -0.77
N ALA A 46 -3.43 7.74 -0.19
CA ALA A 46 -3.29 9.04 -0.84
C ALA A 46 -2.65 9.95 0.22
N VAL A 47 -1.47 10.54 0.03
CA VAL A 47 -1.22 11.69 -0.85
C VAL A 47 0.23 11.61 -1.37
N ALA A 48 0.43 11.42 -2.68
CA ALA A 48 1.68 11.83 -3.31
C ALA A 48 1.62 13.36 -3.56
N PRO A 49 2.63 14.16 -3.16
CA PRO A 49 2.63 15.61 -3.43
C PRO A 49 2.76 15.94 -4.92
N SER A 50 2.08 17.01 -5.35
CA SER A 50 2.10 17.69 -6.67
C SER A 50 3.43 18.43 -6.90
N ALA A 51 3.94 18.84 -8.07
CA ALA A 51 3.45 19.01 -9.46
C ALA A 51 4.68 19.03 -10.41
N ALA A 52 4.54 18.67 -11.70
CA ALA A 52 5.50 19.08 -12.74
C ALA A 52 4.83 19.23 -14.12
N THR A 53 5.18 20.33 -14.78
CA THR A 53 4.62 20.87 -16.03
C THR A 53 4.89 19.99 -17.26
N ALA A 54 3.87 19.90 -18.13
CA ALA A 54 3.88 19.16 -19.37
C ALA A 54 4.72 19.84 -20.48
N ALA A 55 5.45 19.02 -21.24
CA ALA A 55 5.86 19.32 -22.61
C ALA A 55 5.45 18.13 -23.49
N GLY A 56 4.50 18.36 -24.41
CA GLY A 56 3.88 17.33 -25.23
C GLY A 56 4.64 17.04 -26.53
N PHE A 57 4.35 15.88 -27.13
CA PHE A 57 4.56 15.53 -28.55
C PHE A 57 3.62 14.34 -28.93
N PRO A 58 3.38 14.07 -30.23
CA PRO A 58 2.05 13.82 -30.77
C PRO A 58 1.62 12.36 -30.84
N SER A 59 0.30 12.19 -30.94
CA SER A 59 -0.40 10.95 -31.27
C SER A 59 -0.12 10.52 -32.71
N GLY A 60 0.33 9.28 -32.90
CA GLY A 60 0.51 8.63 -34.19
C GLY A 60 0.51 7.10 -34.02
N ALA A 61 -0.29 6.41 -34.84
CA ALA A 61 -0.68 5.01 -34.68
C ALA A 61 0.35 3.97 -35.20
N SER A 62 0.20 2.76 -34.65
CA SER A 62 0.48 1.42 -35.20
C SER A 62 1.92 0.85 -35.25
N ALA A 63 2.10 -0.15 -34.37
CA ALA A 63 2.76 -1.45 -34.51
C ALA A 63 4.05 -1.59 -35.34
N ILE A 64 5.17 -1.70 -34.62
CA ILE A 64 6.28 -2.63 -34.93
C ILE A 64 6.74 -3.23 -33.58
N GLN A 65 6.59 -4.55 -33.39
CA GLN A 65 7.13 -5.27 -32.23
C GLN A 65 8.51 -5.86 -32.59
N PRO A 66 9.61 -5.44 -31.93
CA PRO A 66 10.88 -6.13 -32.07
C PRO A 66 10.95 -7.34 -31.11
N ALA A 67 11.74 -8.36 -31.47
CA ALA A 67 11.94 -9.57 -30.69
C ALA A 67 12.50 -9.28 -29.28
N GLY A 68 11.93 -9.94 -28.25
CA GLY A 68 12.22 -9.71 -26.82
C GLY A 68 11.02 -9.21 -25.99
N VAL A 69 9.84 -9.06 -26.62
CA VAL A 69 8.60 -8.63 -25.95
C VAL A 69 8.10 -9.70 -24.98
N ALA A 70 7.81 -9.30 -23.74
CA ALA A 70 7.17 -10.16 -22.75
C ALA A 70 5.90 -10.81 -23.32
N ASP A 71 5.71 -12.12 -23.11
CA ASP A 71 4.48 -12.81 -23.53
C ASP A 71 3.32 -12.41 -22.61
N LEU A 72 2.62 -11.35 -22.99
CA LEU A 72 1.45 -10.84 -22.28
C LEU A 72 0.16 -11.61 -22.60
N SER A 73 0.22 -12.73 -23.33
CA SER A 73 -0.94 -13.61 -23.47
C SER A 73 -1.36 -14.16 -22.11
N VAL A 74 -2.68 -14.23 -21.86
CA VAL A 74 -3.22 -14.54 -20.52
C VAL A 74 -3.83 -15.93 -20.46
N ASP A 75 -3.80 -16.53 -19.27
CA ASP A 75 -4.52 -17.77 -18.97
C ASP A 75 -6.00 -17.53 -18.61
N ALA A 76 -6.70 -18.59 -18.19
CA ALA A 76 -8.11 -18.54 -17.80
C ALA A 76 -8.41 -17.63 -16.59
N SER A 77 -7.42 -17.36 -15.74
CA SER A 77 -7.54 -16.41 -14.62
C SER A 77 -7.32 -14.96 -15.03
N GLY A 78 -6.86 -14.74 -16.27
CA GLY A 78 -6.52 -13.42 -16.81
C GLY A 78 -5.09 -12.97 -16.51
N LEU A 79 -4.24 -13.84 -15.95
CA LEU A 79 -2.83 -13.55 -15.68
C LEU A 79 -1.96 -13.85 -16.90
N SER A 80 -1.04 -12.95 -17.22
CA SER A 80 -0.06 -13.07 -18.31
C SER A 80 0.85 -14.27 -18.14
N LYS A 81 1.30 -14.92 -19.20
CA LYS A 81 2.36 -15.95 -19.11
C LYS A 81 3.68 -15.36 -18.63
N ALA A 82 3.98 -14.13 -19.05
CA ALA A 82 5.11 -13.36 -18.55
C ALA A 82 5.07 -13.20 -17.03
N VAL A 83 6.25 -13.33 -16.40
CA VAL A 83 6.45 -13.22 -14.96
C VAL A 83 7.35 -12.03 -14.67
N VAL A 84 6.88 -11.11 -13.85
CA VAL A 84 7.72 -10.02 -13.34
C VAL A 84 8.48 -10.54 -12.12
N VAL A 85 9.80 -10.49 -12.19
CA VAL A 85 10.71 -10.89 -11.11
C VAL A 85 11.30 -9.64 -10.49
N VAL A 86 11.11 -9.49 -9.18
CA VAL A 86 11.60 -8.38 -8.38
C VAL A 86 12.58 -8.90 -7.33
N LYS A 87 13.88 -8.68 -7.56
CA LYS A 87 14.92 -8.97 -6.58
C LYS A 87 15.06 -7.77 -5.65
N THR A 88 14.80 -7.97 -4.37
CA THR A 88 14.93 -6.94 -3.34
C THR A 88 16.09 -7.29 -2.40
N THR A 89 16.46 -6.35 -1.53
CA THR A 89 17.40 -6.60 -0.42
C THR A 89 16.89 -7.61 0.62
N ARG A 90 15.62 -8.03 0.55
CA ARG A 90 14.99 -9.00 1.47
C ARG A 90 14.64 -10.34 0.84
N GLY A 91 14.90 -10.51 -0.45
CA GLY A 91 14.54 -11.70 -1.21
C GLY A 91 13.83 -11.37 -2.51
N THR A 92 13.36 -12.40 -3.19
CA THR A 92 12.74 -12.27 -4.51
C THR A 92 11.23 -12.40 -4.42
N VAL A 93 10.53 -11.45 -5.04
CA VAL A 93 9.08 -11.43 -5.22
C VAL A 93 8.79 -11.69 -6.70
N LYS A 94 7.81 -12.54 -7.00
CA LYS A 94 7.37 -12.81 -8.37
C LYS A 94 5.87 -12.58 -8.52
N PHE A 95 5.45 -12.01 -9.64
CA PHE A 95 4.02 -11.82 -9.94
C PHE A 95 3.74 -11.84 -11.43
N ARG A 96 2.47 -12.07 -11.79
CA ARG A 96 1.98 -12.05 -13.18
C ARG A 96 1.03 -10.89 -13.36
N LEU A 97 0.85 -10.43 -14.60
CA LEU A 97 0.17 -9.19 -14.94
C LEU A 97 -1.26 -9.45 -15.45
N TYR A 98 -2.20 -8.59 -15.10
CA TYR A 98 -3.56 -8.58 -15.64
C TYR A 98 -3.63 -7.75 -16.94
N ALA A 99 -2.91 -8.19 -17.97
CA ALA A 99 -2.72 -7.44 -19.21
C ALA A 99 -4.03 -7.10 -19.97
N LYS A 100 -5.11 -7.87 -19.76
CA LYS A 100 -6.43 -7.57 -20.33
C LYS A 100 -7.24 -6.56 -19.52
N ASP A 101 -7.05 -6.52 -18.20
CA ASP A 101 -7.86 -5.69 -17.30
C ASP A 101 -7.33 -4.25 -17.21
N ALA A 102 -6.02 -4.06 -17.43
CA ALA A 102 -5.36 -2.75 -17.43
C ALA A 102 -4.32 -2.65 -18.56
N PRO A 103 -4.74 -2.70 -19.85
CA PRO A 103 -3.83 -2.86 -20.98
C PRO A 103 -2.82 -1.70 -21.15
N ASN A 104 -3.24 -0.45 -20.97
CA ASN A 104 -2.34 0.69 -21.15
C ASN A 104 -1.36 0.81 -19.98
N THR A 105 -1.85 0.57 -18.77
CA THR A 105 -1.06 0.60 -17.54
C THR A 105 -0.03 -0.52 -17.53
N VAL A 106 -0.44 -1.75 -17.88
CA VAL A 106 0.47 -2.91 -17.97
C VAL A 106 1.52 -2.68 -19.07
N LYS A 107 1.12 -2.16 -20.24
CA LYS A 107 2.07 -1.81 -21.30
C LYS A 107 3.12 -0.82 -20.79
N ARG A 108 2.70 0.27 -20.15
CA ARG A 108 3.61 1.28 -19.59
C ARG A 108 4.52 0.69 -18.52
N PHE A 109 3.97 -0.12 -17.62
CA PHE A 109 4.73 -0.80 -16.58
C PHE A 109 5.82 -1.69 -17.19
N VAL A 110 5.48 -2.50 -18.19
CA VAL A 110 6.43 -3.38 -18.90
C VAL A 110 7.54 -2.58 -19.58
N GLU A 111 7.21 -1.46 -20.24
CA GLU A 111 8.21 -0.54 -20.82
C GLU A 111 9.22 -0.06 -19.76
N LEU A 112 8.74 0.34 -18.59
CA LEU A 112 9.59 0.80 -17.49
C LEU A 112 10.48 -0.30 -16.92
N VAL A 113 9.97 -1.53 -16.80
CA VAL A 113 10.78 -2.68 -16.38
C VAL A 113 11.87 -2.99 -17.40
N GLN A 114 11.54 -2.98 -18.70
CA GLN A 114 12.50 -3.21 -19.78
C GLN A 114 13.58 -2.12 -19.85
N GLN A 115 13.23 -0.88 -19.51
CA GLN A 115 14.15 0.25 -19.39
C GLN A 115 14.97 0.23 -18.10
N LYS A 116 14.80 -0.78 -17.24
CA LYS A 116 15.45 -0.89 -15.92
C LYS A 116 15.17 0.30 -14.99
N PHE A 117 14.05 0.98 -15.19
CA PHE A 117 13.66 2.17 -14.42
C PHE A 117 13.57 1.90 -12.91
N TYR A 118 13.07 0.72 -12.54
CA TYR A 118 12.84 0.34 -11.14
C TYR A 118 14.09 -0.11 -10.38
N ASN A 119 15.20 -0.38 -11.08
CA ASN A 119 16.43 -0.84 -10.45
C ASN A 119 17.04 0.27 -9.59
N GLY A 120 17.31 -0.04 -8.33
CA GLY A 120 17.83 0.91 -7.33
C GLY A 120 16.75 1.80 -6.71
N LEU A 121 15.46 1.62 -7.04
CA LEU A 121 14.40 2.36 -6.36
C LEU A 121 14.08 1.75 -5.00
N THR A 122 13.78 2.62 -4.05
CA THR A 122 13.54 2.29 -2.65
C THR A 122 12.04 2.11 -2.37
N PHE A 123 11.70 1.09 -1.58
CA PHE A 123 10.40 0.96 -0.92
C PHE A 123 10.25 2.08 0.12
N HIS A 124 9.80 3.24 -0.34
CA HIS A 124 9.73 4.44 0.46
C HIS A 124 8.58 4.46 1.46
N ARG A 125 7.56 3.63 1.23
CA ARG A 125 6.44 3.48 2.16
C ARG A 125 6.13 2.00 2.36
N VAL A 126 6.46 1.49 3.54
CA VAL A 126 6.08 0.15 3.96
C VAL A 126 5.33 0.27 5.27
N VAL A 127 4.06 -0.13 5.25
CA VAL A 127 3.21 -0.19 6.43
C VAL A 127 2.95 -1.67 6.71
N PRO A 128 3.58 -2.28 7.73
CA PRO A 128 3.43 -3.69 8.04
C PRO A 128 1.96 -4.10 8.14
N GLY A 129 1.60 -5.17 7.45
CA GLY A 129 0.22 -5.66 7.40
C GLY A 129 -0.73 -4.86 6.50
N PHE A 130 -0.27 -3.77 5.87
CA PHE A 130 -1.04 -2.99 4.90
C PHE A 130 -0.45 -3.09 3.48
N ILE A 131 0.52 -2.25 3.13
CA ILE A 131 1.13 -2.24 1.80
C ILE A 131 2.64 -1.98 1.84
N ALA A 132 3.34 -2.42 0.79
CA ALA A 132 4.68 -2.00 0.44
C ALA A 132 4.63 -1.25 -0.90
N GLN A 133 4.95 0.04 -0.90
CA GLN A 133 4.90 0.94 -2.06
C GLN A 133 6.30 1.36 -2.51
N VAL A 134 6.48 1.40 -3.83
CA VAL A 134 7.76 1.68 -4.51
C VAL A 134 7.49 2.31 -5.89
N GLY A 135 8.53 2.65 -6.64
CA GLY A 135 8.41 3.17 -8.01
C GLY A 135 8.47 4.68 -8.12
N ASP A 136 8.89 5.38 -7.06
CA ASP A 136 9.14 6.81 -7.09
C ASP A 136 10.57 7.09 -7.57
N HIS A 137 10.71 7.78 -8.70
CA HIS A 137 12.02 8.11 -9.29
C HIS A 137 12.92 8.92 -8.36
N ASN A 138 12.35 9.75 -7.49
CA ASN A 138 13.12 10.61 -6.58
C ASN A 138 13.66 9.83 -5.39
N CYS A 139 13.18 8.60 -5.17
CA CYS A 139 13.53 7.80 -3.99
C CYS A 139 14.48 6.66 -4.36
N LYS A 140 15.77 7.03 -4.39
CA LYS A 140 16.92 6.17 -4.70
C LYS A 140 17.82 5.90 -3.48
N SER A 141 17.45 6.40 -2.29
CA SER A 141 18.24 6.26 -1.08
C SER A 141 17.36 6.25 0.17
N LYS A 142 17.80 5.49 1.19
CA LYS A 142 17.22 5.42 2.53
C LYS A 142 17.05 6.79 3.21
N SER A 143 17.91 7.76 2.88
CA SER A 143 17.87 9.11 3.46
C SER A 143 16.70 9.97 2.95
N ASP A 144 16.10 9.61 1.81
CA ASP A 144 15.14 10.47 1.09
C ASP A 144 13.73 9.89 1.04
N ALA A 145 13.42 8.86 1.84
CA ALA A 145 12.09 8.23 1.87
C ALA A 145 10.96 9.21 2.27
N THR A 146 11.28 10.35 2.88
CA THR A 146 10.34 11.43 3.20
C THR A 146 10.09 12.43 2.06
N SER A 147 10.87 12.38 0.97
CA SER A 147 10.83 13.33 -0.16
C SER A 147 10.31 12.67 -1.45
N CYS A 148 9.52 11.60 -1.32
CA CYS A 148 8.97 10.84 -2.44
C CYS A 148 7.71 11.48 -3.01
N ASN A 149 7.88 12.22 -4.10
CA ASN A 149 6.80 12.81 -4.89
C ASN A 149 7.04 12.71 -6.41
N GLY A 150 7.94 11.81 -6.82
CA GLY A 150 8.39 11.67 -8.19
C GLY A 150 7.59 10.66 -9.00
N GLY A 151 8.01 10.53 -10.26
CA GLY A 151 7.46 9.62 -11.24
C GLY A 151 8.23 9.75 -12.55
N THR A 152 7.65 9.27 -13.64
CA THR A 152 8.21 9.45 -15.00
C THR A 152 7.76 10.75 -15.64
N GLY A 153 6.75 11.42 -15.05
CA GLY A 153 6.10 12.60 -15.62
C GLY A 153 4.99 12.25 -16.62
N GLN A 154 4.79 10.96 -16.94
CA GLN A 154 3.72 10.49 -17.81
C GLN A 154 2.59 9.90 -16.98
N LYS A 155 1.47 10.61 -16.95
CA LYS A 155 0.27 10.18 -16.23
C LYS A 155 -0.53 9.14 -17.02
N LEU A 156 -1.10 8.19 -16.29
CA LEU A 156 -1.91 7.10 -16.81
C LEU A 156 -3.37 7.32 -16.44
N LYS A 157 -4.24 7.24 -17.44
CA LYS A 157 -5.69 7.19 -17.21
C LYS A 157 -6.04 5.97 -16.36
N ALA A 158 -7.00 6.14 -15.46
CA ALA A 158 -7.51 5.06 -14.64
C ALA A 158 -8.06 3.91 -15.48
N GLU A 159 -7.60 2.69 -15.19
CA GLU A 159 -8.12 1.42 -15.71
C GLU A 159 -8.62 0.59 -14.52
N PHE A 160 -9.49 1.20 -13.72
CA PHE A 160 -10.08 0.53 -12.55
C PHE A 160 -10.80 -0.76 -12.98
N ASN A 161 -10.62 -1.82 -12.20
CA ASN A 161 -11.12 -3.14 -12.54
C ASN A 161 -11.62 -3.88 -11.28
N SER A 162 -12.26 -5.03 -11.50
CA SER A 162 -12.92 -5.82 -10.45
C SER A 162 -11.98 -6.77 -9.69
N ARG A 163 -10.66 -6.66 -9.90
CA ARG A 163 -9.69 -7.46 -9.16
C ARG A 163 -9.66 -6.98 -7.71
N ARG A 164 -9.69 -7.95 -6.79
CA ARG A 164 -9.73 -7.69 -5.35
C ARG A 164 -8.32 -7.45 -4.81
N HIS A 165 -8.20 -6.56 -3.84
CA HIS A 165 -6.98 -6.31 -3.08
C HIS A 165 -6.84 -7.37 -1.99
N VAL A 166 -6.24 -8.50 -2.36
CA VAL A 166 -5.90 -9.61 -1.46
C VAL A 166 -4.37 -9.70 -1.34
N ARG A 167 -3.85 -10.44 -0.37
CA ARG A 167 -2.40 -10.54 -0.19
C ARG A 167 -1.67 -10.87 -1.51
N GLY A 168 -0.67 -10.05 -1.84
CA GLY A 168 0.13 -10.16 -3.05
C GLY A 168 -0.48 -9.51 -4.29
N THR A 169 -1.63 -8.82 -4.19
CA THR A 169 -2.14 -7.99 -5.29
C THR A 169 -1.20 -6.81 -5.52
N VAL A 170 -0.93 -6.52 -6.79
CA VAL A 170 -0.10 -5.40 -7.27
C VAL A 170 -0.99 -4.38 -7.97
N ALA A 171 -0.97 -3.13 -7.50
CA ALA A 171 -1.78 -2.05 -8.04
C ALA A 171 -1.00 -0.73 -8.13
N MET A 172 -1.45 0.17 -9.01
CA MET A 172 -0.83 1.47 -9.18
C MET A 172 -1.22 2.43 -8.06
N ALA A 173 -0.25 3.15 -7.51
CA ALA A 173 -0.50 4.25 -6.59
C ALA A 173 -0.98 5.50 -7.37
N ARG A 174 -1.86 6.28 -6.76
CA ARG A 174 -2.40 7.54 -7.31
C ARG A 174 -2.65 8.55 -6.20
N THR A 175 -2.83 9.81 -6.57
CA THR A 175 -3.41 10.83 -5.70
C THR A 175 -4.94 10.75 -5.73
N SER A 176 -5.63 11.75 -5.18
CA SER A 176 -7.09 11.87 -5.26
C SER A 176 -7.60 11.96 -6.70
N ASP A 177 -6.78 12.44 -7.64
CA ASP A 177 -7.12 12.43 -9.06
C ASP A 177 -7.02 10.98 -9.61
N PRO A 178 -8.12 10.41 -10.13
CA PRO A 178 -8.13 9.06 -10.71
C PRO A 178 -7.05 8.83 -11.78
N ASP A 179 -6.74 9.85 -12.57
CA ASP A 179 -5.82 9.76 -13.72
C ASP A 179 -4.37 10.18 -13.38
N SER A 180 -4.02 10.20 -12.08
CA SER A 180 -2.71 10.67 -11.60
C SER A 180 -1.64 9.59 -11.42
N ALA A 181 -2.00 8.32 -11.63
CA ALA A 181 -1.05 7.22 -11.60
C ALA A 181 0.08 7.44 -12.61
N ASP A 182 1.28 6.97 -12.30
CA ASP A 182 2.48 7.15 -13.13
C ASP A 182 3.32 5.87 -13.08
N SER A 183 4.30 5.81 -12.19
CA SER A 183 5.26 4.71 -12.08
C SER A 183 5.24 4.04 -10.71
N GLN A 184 4.65 4.70 -9.71
CA GLN A 184 4.53 4.16 -8.37
C GLN A 184 3.48 3.05 -8.32
N PHE A 185 3.83 1.95 -7.66
CA PHE A 185 2.95 0.81 -7.46
C PHE A 185 3.16 0.23 -6.06
N TYR A 186 2.23 -0.60 -5.62
CA TYR A 186 2.29 -1.23 -4.31
C TYR A 186 1.88 -2.70 -4.32
N PHE A 187 2.44 -3.44 -3.38
CA PHE A 187 2.01 -4.78 -3.00
C PHE A 187 1.11 -4.68 -1.77
N THR A 188 -0.01 -5.39 -1.79
CA THR A 188 -0.89 -5.56 -0.62
C THR A 188 -0.41 -6.71 0.25
N MET A 189 -0.40 -6.52 1.57
CA MET A 189 0.07 -7.53 2.54
C MET A 189 -1.06 -8.35 3.17
N SER A 190 -2.31 -7.88 3.03
CA SER A 190 -3.53 -8.52 3.53
C SER A 190 -4.72 -8.21 2.61
N VAL A 191 -5.95 -8.33 3.10
CA VAL A 191 -7.20 -8.10 2.34
C VAL A 191 -7.75 -6.70 2.62
N PHE A 192 -7.99 -5.91 1.57
CA PHE A 192 -8.46 -4.51 1.68
C PHE A 192 -9.64 -4.21 0.74
N PRO A 193 -10.87 -4.65 1.09
CA PRO A 193 -12.03 -4.47 0.20
C PRO A 193 -12.36 -3.00 -0.10
N HIS A 194 -11.93 -2.06 0.77
CA HIS A 194 -12.13 -0.63 0.57
C HIS A 194 -11.30 -0.04 -0.59
N LEU A 195 -10.28 -0.76 -1.08
CA LEU A 195 -9.49 -0.37 -2.25
C LEU A 195 -10.05 -0.96 -3.56
N ASP A 196 -10.96 -1.93 -3.49
CA ASP A 196 -11.52 -2.60 -4.66
C ASP A 196 -12.27 -1.60 -5.56
N ASN A 197 -12.09 -1.72 -6.88
CA ASN A 197 -12.69 -0.85 -7.91
C ASN A 197 -12.29 0.64 -7.86
N THR A 198 -11.36 1.03 -7.00
CA THR A 198 -10.90 2.44 -6.87
C THR A 198 -9.42 2.64 -7.23
N TYR A 199 -8.72 1.54 -7.53
CA TYR A 199 -7.33 1.51 -7.99
C TYR A 199 -7.19 0.59 -9.20
N THR A 200 -6.23 0.92 -10.08
CA THR A 200 -5.87 0.08 -11.21
C THR A 200 -5.00 -1.08 -10.71
N VAL A 201 -5.60 -2.26 -10.54
CA VAL A 201 -4.86 -3.50 -10.24
C VAL A 201 -4.20 -3.99 -11.52
N ILE A 202 -2.89 -4.21 -11.49
CA ILE A 202 -2.09 -4.60 -12.65
C ILE A 202 -1.52 -6.00 -12.56
N GLY A 203 -1.54 -6.63 -11.38
CA GLY A 203 -0.98 -7.97 -11.23
C GLY A 203 -1.29 -8.64 -9.91
N GLN A 204 -0.86 -9.89 -9.80
CA GLN A 204 -1.03 -10.73 -8.62
C GLN A 204 0.17 -11.65 -8.48
N MET A 205 0.72 -11.72 -7.27
CA MET A 205 1.72 -12.73 -6.91
C MET A 205 1.11 -14.12 -7.11
N SER A 206 1.74 -14.89 -7.98
CA SER A 206 1.30 -16.23 -8.38
C SER A 206 2.09 -17.27 -7.62
N ASP A 207 1.47 -18.44 -7.40
CA ASP A 207 2.17 -19.57 -6.82
C ASP A 207 2.92 -20.32 -7.95
N PHE A 208 4.26 -20.26 -7.95
CA PHE A 208 5.18 -20.87 -8.91
C PHE A 208 5.72 -22.24 -8.43
N GLY A 209 5.11 -22.81 -7.39
CA GLY A 209 5.44 -24.14 -6.89
C GLY A 209 6.57 -24.17 -5.85
N GLU A 210 7.07 -23.01 -5.43
CA GLU A 210 7.87 -22.90 -4.20
C GLU A 210 6.96 -22.77 -2.98
N LYS A 211 7.51 -22.95 -1.75
CA LYS A 211 6.70 -22.97 -0.52
C LYS A 211 5.90 -21.68 -0.30
N THR A 212 6.38 -20.54 -0.79
CA THR A 212 5.76 -19.22 -0.57
C THR A 212 5.86 -18.29 -1.78
N ASP A 213 6.59 -18.67 -2.83
CA ASP A 213 6.75 -17.90 -4.08
C ASP A 213 7.05 -16.40 -3.86
N GLY A 214 7.81 -16.12 -2.81
CA GLY A 214 8.19 -14.77 -2.39
C GLY A 214 7.12 -14.00 -1.63
N LYS A 215 5.90 -14.52 -1.41
CA LYS A 215 4.86 -13.85 -0.60
C LYS A 215 5.32 -13.61 0.83
N ASP A 216 6.18 -14.46 1.38
CA ASP A 216 6.81 -14.29 2.70
C ASP A 216 7.84 -13.14 2.72
N VAL A 217 8.39 -12.75 1.56
CA VAL A 217 9.27 -11.58 1.46
C VAL A 217 8.50 -10.30 1.82
N LEU A 218 7.19 -10.24 1.56
CA LEU A 218 6.37 -9.08 1.91
C LEU A 218 6.40 -8.77 3.42
N ASP A 219 6.48 -9.80 4.28
CA ASP A 219 6.54 -9.61 5.74
C ASP A 219 7.94 -9.19 6.22
N ARG A 220 8.95 -9.34 5.37
CA ARG A 220 10.35 -8.99 5.64
C ARG A 220 10.74 -7.62 5.08
N LEU A 221 9.90 -7.03 4.23
CA LEU A 221 10.12 -5.69 3.67
C LEU A 221 9.95 -4.63 4.76
N HIS A 222 10.87 -3.69 4.76
CA HIS A 222 10.86 -2.50 5.59
C HIS A 222 11.01 -1.26 4.71
N GLN A 223 10.55 -0.12 5.23
CA GLN A 223 10.81 1.16 4.58
C GLN A 223 12.32 1.35 4.44
N GLY A 224 12.76 1.76 3.25
CA GLY A 224 14.18 1.92 2.93
C GLY A 224 14.84 0.68 2.32
N ASP A 225 14.14 -0.46 2.18
CA ASP A 225 14.65 -1.58 1.40
C ASP A 225 14.60 -1.25 -0.10
N ASP A 226 15.53 -1.79 -0.88
CA ASP A 226 15.68 -1.46 -2.31
C ASP A 226 15.32 -2.62 -3.24
N ILE A 227 14.91 -2.26 -4.46
CA ILE A 227 14.90 -3.16 -5.62
C ILE A 227 16.32 -3.23 -6.19
N VAL A 228 16.93 -4.41 -6.09
CA VAL A 228 18.27 -4.69 -6.63
C VAL A 228 18.20 -4.90 -8.15
N ASP A 229 17.19 -5.64 -8.62
CA ASP A 229 16.93 -5.86 -10.03
C ASP A 229 15.46 -6.20 -10.27
N MET A 230 14.90 -5.66 -11.36
CA MET A 230 13.59 -6.02 -11.87
C MET A 230 13.69 -6.39 -13.35
N HIS A 231 13.08 -7.52 -13.73
CA HIS A 231 13.01 -7.97 -15.11
C HIS A 231 11.75 -8.82 -15.35
N ILE A 232 11.54 -9.20 -16.61
CA ILE A 232 10.41 -10.02 -17.03
C ILE A 232 10.97 -11.32 -17.63
N GLU A 233 10.44 -12.45 -17.17
CA GLU A 233 10.68 -13.81 -17.68
C GLU A 233 9.48 -14.29 -18.53
#